data_AF-A0A924IMX8-F1
#
_entry.id   AF-A0A924IMX8-F1
#
_cell.length_a   1.000
_cell.length_b   1.000
_cell.length_c   1.000
_cell.angle_alpha   90.00
_cell.angle_beta   90.00
_cell.angle_gamma   90.00
#
_symmetry.space_group_name_H-M   'P 1'
#
loop_
_entity.id
_entity.type
_entity.pdbx_description
1 polymer ?
#
loop_
_entity_poly.entity_id
_entity_poly.type
_entity_poly.pdbx_seq_one_letter_code
_entity_poly.pdbx_strand_id
1 'polypeptide(L)'
;MTDELSLQCLWGKWGQPDDPSFHPLVCHMIDVGVVAEALLARVLPSSTRHLLQCGLGVTPQALSSQIAWLASIHDLGKASPAFQGLVENVWVPSLLQRAGLVAYDMTERPPHGRISGKSVRDILCRDWGFDRETAITVAAAVGGHHGLFPSASEVKSISELHDGGPSWDTIRGAITQAMATVFGVSADEKPTQCDSTTAVILAGLVAVADWIGSNTEFFRYAVAHADRPEPVDLAVYRDHAARQAVTALSGLGWNQLPHEALPLDFQHVFGFAPNALQEAALHVADVLPGPGLVIVEAPMGEGKTEAAQALADAVLHRHHLRGMFFAMPTQATSNQIFSRTSAFLAKRYPGDAVQLLLQH
;
A
#
# COMPACT_ATOMS: atom_id res chain seq x y z
N MET A 1 -0.16 -27.25 16.27
CA MET A 1 0.78 -26.12 16.19
C MET A 1 1.63 -26.36 14.96
N THR A 2 1.43 -25.58 13.92
CA THR A 2 2.28 -25.55 12.73
C THR A 2 3.63 -24.96 13.17
N ASP A 3 4.74 -25.63 12.85
CA ASP A 3 6.09 -25.15 13.15
C ASP A 3 6.40 -23.87 12.36
N GLU A 4 7.16 -22.91 12.90
CA GLU A 4 7.49 -21.66 12.18
C GLU A 4 8.20 -21.93 10.85
N LEU A 5 9.05 -22.98 10.82
CA LEU A 5 9.71 -23.44 9.61
C LEU A 5 8.72 -23.87 8.52
N SER A 6 7.56 -24.42 8.90
CA SER A 6 6.52 -24.85 7.95
C SER A 6 5.92 -23.67 7.18
N LEU A 7 5.76 -22.50 7.83
CA LEU A 7 5.23 -21.29 7.20
C LEU A 7 6.22 -20.68 6.21
N GLN A 8 7.52 -20.85 6.47
CA GLN A 8 8.61 -20.32 5.67
C GLN A 8 8.92 -21.16 4.42
N CYS A 9 8.37 -22.37 4.34
CA CYS A 9 8.52 -23.24 3.17
C CYS A 9 7.64 -22.82 1.98
N LEU A 10 6.62 -21.98 2.20
CA LEU A 10 5.82 -21.42 1.12
C LEU A 10 6.55 -20.22 0.51
N TRP A 11 6.70 -20.17 -0.80
CA TRP A 11 7.38 -19.06 -1.47
C TRP A 11 6.39 -17.94 -1.83
N GLY A 12 6.83 -16.69 -1.66
CA GLY A 12 6.10 -15.49 -2.11
C GLY A 12 6.70 -14.88 -3.37
N LYS A 13 8.04 -15.01 -3.53
CA LYS A 13 8.81 -14.70 -4.73
C LYS A 13 9.83 -15.82 -4.95
N TRP A 14 10.09 -16.15 -6.21
CA TRP A 14 11.13 -17.09 -6.59
C TRP A 14 12.14 -16.36 -7.48
N GLY A 15 13.40 -16.75 -7.42
CA GLY A 15 14.41 -16.26 -8.36
C GLY A 15 14.15 -16.73 -9.79
N GLN A 16 15.18 -16.70 -10.62
CA GLN A 16 15.11 -17.34 -11.92
C GLN A 16 14.82 -18.85 -11.75
N PRO A 17 14.27 -19.56 -12.76
CA PRO A 17 13.85 -20.96 -12.60
C PRO A 17 14.92 -21.91 -12.02
N ASP A 18 16.19 -21.67 -12.34
CA ASP A 18 17.34 -22.46 -11.86
C ASP A 18 18.00 -21.90 -10.58
N ASP A 19 17.55 -20.74 -10.11
CA ASP A 19 18.04 -20.08 -8.90
C ASP A 19 17.46 -20.80 -7.66
N PRO A 20 18.31 -21.32 -6.76
CA PRO A 20 17.84 -21.95 -5.53
C PRO A 20 17.37 -20.93 -4.49
N SER A 21 17.52 -19.63 -4.75
CA SER A 21 17.05 -18.58 -3.85
C SER A 21 15.57 -18.29 -4.04
N PHE A 22 14.90 -18.09 -2.92
CA PHE A 22 13.51 -17.67 -2.91
C PHE A 22 13.25 -16.77 -1.70
N HIS A 23 12.16 -16.02 -1.79
CA HIS A 23 11.69 -15.21 -0.69
C HIS A 23 10.46 -15.89 -0.08
N PRO A 24 10.53 -16.34 1.19
CA PRO A 24 9.38 -16.92 1.87
C PRO A 24 8.17 -16.00 1.83
N LEU A 25 6.98 -16.57 1.66
CA LEU A 25 5.73 -15.82 1.61
C LEU A 25 5.57 -14.95 2.86
N VAL A 26 5.80 -15.52 4.04
CA VAL A 26 5.71 -14.78 5.30
C VAL A 26 6.71 -13.62 5.40
N CYS A 27 7.90 -13.72 4.78
CA CYS A 27 8.85 -12.62 4.73
C CYS A 27 8.31 -11.48 3.82
N HIS A 28 7.76 -11.83 2.64
CA HIS A 28 7.14 -10.84 1.74
C HIS A 28 5.97 -10.12 2.43
N MET A 29 5.13 -10.88 3.15
CA MET A 29 4.00 -10.34 3.90
C MET A 29 4.47 -9.36 4.98
N ILE A 30 5.59 -9.65 5.66
CA ILE A 30 6.20 -8.73 6.62
C ILE A 30 6.71 -7.48 5.90
N ASP A 31 7.43 -7.62 4.78
CA ASP A 31 7.95 -6.50 4.00
C ASP A 31 6.84 -5.52 3.61
N VAL A 32 5.73 -6.03 3.07
CA VAL A 32 4.58 -5.20 2.69
C VAL A 32 3.92 -4.55 3.91
N GLY A 33 3.78 -5.27 5.02
CA GLY A 33 3.23 -4.72 6.26
C GLY A 33 4.06 -3.57 6.84
N VAL A 34 5.40 -3.72 6.90
CA VAL A 34 6.28 -2.66 7.41
C VAL A 34 6.39 -1.47 6.45
N VAL A 35 6.26 -1.70 5.14
CA VAL A 35 6.17 -0.61 4.16
C VAL A 35 4.86 0.15 4.34
N ALA A 36 3.72 -0.53 4.49
CA ALA A 36 2.43 0.11 4.74
C ALA A 36 2.46 0.95 6.03
N GLU A 37 3.05 0.43 7.11
CA GLU A 37 3.30 1.16 8.35
C GLU A 37 4.14 2.43 8.11
N ALA A 38 5.24 2.30 7.36
CA ALA A 38 6.13 3.42 7.07
C ALA A 38 5.47 4.48 6.18
N LEU A 39 4.67 4.07 5.18
CA LEU A 39 3.87 4.97 4.33
C LEU A 39 2.86 5.75 5.18
N LEU A 40 2.13 5.06 6.06
CA LEU A 40 1.18 5.69 6.98
C LEU A 40 1.87 6.71 7.89
N ALA A 41 3.02 6.36 8.46
CA ALA A 41 3.72 7.20 9.44
C ALA A 41 4.45 8.40 8.81
N ARG A 42 5.04 8.22 7.61
CA ARG A 42 6.00 9.18 7.03
C ARG A 42 5.48 9.91 5.80
N VAL A 43 4.54 9.32 5.06
CA VAL A 43 4.09 9.85 3.76
C VAL A 43 2.67 10.42 3.85
N LEU A 44 1.73 9.63 4.37
CA LEU A 44 0.32 10.00 4.36
C LEU A 44 0.02 11.21 5.29
N PRO A 45 -0.76 12.20 4.81
CA PRO A 45 -1.16 13.33 5.64
C PRO A 45 -2.08 12.88 6.78
N SER A 46 -2.20 13.72 7.83
CA SER A 46 -3.10 13.47 8.96
C SER A 46 -4.55 13.27 8.52
N SER A 47 -4.99 13.99 7.49
CA SER A 47 -6.35 13.86 6.92
C SER A 47 -6.62 12.46 6.36
N THR A 48 -5.71 11.89 5.56
CA THR A 48 -5.85 10.51 5.04
C THR A 48 -5.79 9.48 6.16
N ARG A 49 -4.91 9.67 7.16
CA ARG A 49 -4.86 8.81 8.35
C ARG A 49 -6.17 8.83 9.12
N HIS A 50 -6.76 10.01 9.29
CA HIS A 50 -8.06 10.16 9.95
C HIS A 50 -9.20 9.51 9.17
N LEU A 51 -9.21 9.64 7.82
CA LEU A 51 -10.17 8.94 6.96
C LEU A 51 -10.07 7.42 7.13
N LEU A 52 -8.86 6.86 7.08
CA LEU A 52 -8.63 5.43 7.30
C LEU A 52 -9.07 4.99 8.70
N GLN A 53 -8.76 5.77 9.73
CA GLN A 53 -9.15 5.48 11.11
C GLN A 53 -10.67 5.42 11.27
N CYS A 54 -11.37 6.47 10.85
CA CYS A 54 -12.83 6.57 10.97
C CYS A 54 -13.51 5.49 10.12
N GLY A 55 -13.06 5.30 8.88
CA GLY A 55 -13.63 4.35 7.96
C GLY A 55 -13.39 2.89 8.32
N LEU A 56 -12.32 2.57 9.06
CA LEU A 56 -12.10 1.25 9.66
C LEU A 56 -12.77 1.08 11.04
N GLY A 57 -13.20 2.18 11.67
CA GLY A 57 -13.75 2.15 13.03
C GLY A 57 -12.74 1.73 14.10
N VAL A 58 -11.45 1.99 13.88
CA VAL A 58 -10.37 1.62 14.81
C VAL A 58 -9.97 2.79 15.71
N THR A 59 -9.32 2.47 16.84
CA THR A 59 -8.74 3.51 17.71
C THR A 59 -7.52 4.16 17.04
N PRO A 60 -7.16 5.40 17.41
CA PRO A 60 -5.93 6.03 16.92
C PRO A 60 -4.68 5.20 17.18
N GLN A 61 -4.64 4.49 18.31
CA GLN A 61 -3.51 3.64 18.71
C GLN A 61 -3.41 2.37 17.88
N ALA A 62 -4.55 1.78 17.50
CA ALA A 62 -4.58 0.54 16.72
C ALA A 62 -4.30 0.77 15.22
N LEU A 63 -4.58 1.96 14.68
CA LEU A 63 -4.54 2.23 13.23
C LEU A 63 -3.27 1.72 12.55
N SER A 64 -2.09 2.01 13.10
CA SER A 64 -0.80 1.62 12.49
C SER A 64 -0.66 0.10 12.37
N SER A 65 -0.87 -0.61 13.48
CA SER A 65 -0.80 -2.07 13.54
C SER A 65 -1.84 -2.74 12.64
N GLN A 66 -3.06 -2.20 12.60
CA GLN A 66 -4.15 -2.72 11.77
C GLN A 66 -3.86 -2.56 10.28
N ILE A 67 -3.37 -1.38 9.85
CA ILE A 67 -2.97 -1.16 8.45
C ILE A 67 -1.82 -2.09 8.06
N ALA A 68 -0.80 -2.23 8.91
CA ALA A 68 0.32 -3.11 8.65
C ALA A 68 -0.11 -4.59 8.52
N TRP A 69 -0.96 -5.06 9.44
CA TRP A 69 -1.49 -6.42 9.41
C TRP A 69 -2.40 -6.67 8.19
N LEU A 70 -3.35 -5.79 7.91
CA LEU A 70 -4.22 -5.92 6.73
C LEU A 70 -3.42 -5.92 5.42
N ALA A 71 -2.39 -5.08 5.31
CA ALA A 71 -1.50 -5.08 4.16
C ALA A 71 -0.65 -6.35 4.08
N SER A 72 -0.19 -6.88 5.21
CA SER A 72 0.60 -8.12 5.23
C SER A 72 -0.17 -9.32 4.66
N ILE A 73 -1.50 -9.36 4.80
CA ILE A 73 -2.33 -10.48 4.33
C ILE A 73 -2.82 -10.36 2.87
N HIS A 74 -2.33 -9.39 2.09
CA HIS A 74 -2.66 -9.20 0.66
C HIS A 74 -2.42 -10.43 -0.21
N ASP A 75 -1.29 -11.09 0.02
CA ASP A 75 -0.81 -12.22 -0.75
C ASP A 75 -1.18 -13.58 -0.13
N LEU A 76 -2.14 -13.62 0.79
CA LEU A 76 -2.53 -14.87 1.47
C LEU A 76 -2.96 -15.98 0.48
N GLY A 77 -3.53 -15.62 -0.67
CA GLY A 77 -3.88 -16.53 -1.76
C GLY A 77 -2.69 -17.21 -2.44
N LYS A 78 -1.45 -16.74 -2.21
CA LYS A 78 -0.23 -17.44 -2.64
C LYS A 78 0.03 -18.71 -1.84
N ALA A 79 -0.52 -18.83 -0.63
CA ALA A 79 -0.61 -20.08 0.10
C ALA A 79 -1.76 -20.93 -0.46
N SER A 80 -1.61 -21.35 -1.72
CA SER A 80 -2.53 -22.22 -2.43
C SER A 80 -1.77 -23.13 -3.41
N PRO A 81 -2.33 -24.30 -3.77
CA PRO A 81 -1.79 -25.13 -4.84
C PRO A 81 -1.64 -24.37 -6.16
N ALA A 82 -2.65 -23.57 -6.52
CA ALA A 82 -2.69 -22.83 -7.78
C ALA A 82 -1.49 -21.88 -7.95
N PHE A 83 -1.04 -21.28 -6.85
CA PHE A 83 0.12 -20.39 -6.88
C PHE A 83 1.44 -21.13 -6.65
N GLN A 84 1.52 -22.01 -5.65
CA GLN A 84 2.80 -22.69 -5.33
C GLN A 84 3.28 -23.59 -6.47
N GLY A 85 2.37 -24.10 -7.32
CA GLY A 85 2.69 -24.87 -8.53
C GLY A 85 3.10 -24.03 -9.75
N LEU A 86 3.17 -22.69 -9.68
CA LEU A 86 3.57 -21.83 -10.80
C LEU A 86 5.02 -22.01 -11.21
N VAL A 87 5.90 -22.32 -10.26
CA VAL A 87 7.32 -22.53 -10.52
C VAL A 87 7.59 -24.01 -10.66
N GLU A 88 7.94 -24.44 -11.87
CA GLU A 88 8.41 -25.80 -12.14
C GLU A 88 9.87 -25.93 -11.69
N ASN A 89 10.06 -26.16 -10.40
CA ASN A 89 11.38 -26.32 -9.80
C ASN A 89 11.42 -27.55 -8.86
N VAL A 90 12.56 -28.26 -8.87
CA VAL A 90 12.78 -29.51 -8.13
C VAL A 90 12.64 -29.37 -6.61
N TRP A 91 12.81 -28.17 -6.05
CA TRP A 91 12.77 -27.93 -4.61
C TRP A 91 11.34 -27.69 -4.08
N VAL A 92 10.41 -27.19 -4.92
CA VAL A 92 9.04 -26.84 -4.51
C VAL A 92 8.29 -28.02 -3.88
N PRO A 93 8.27 -29.24 -4.46
CA PRO A 93 7.58 -30.38 -3.83
C PRO A 93 8.14 -30.73 -2.45
N SER A 94 9.47 -30.62 -2.27
CA SER A 94 10.13 -30.90 -1.00
C SER A 94 9.80 -29.84 0.06
N LEU A 95 9.70 -28.57 -0.32
CA LEU A 95 9.28 -27.48 0.56
C LEU A 95 7.82 -27.67 0.99
N LEU A 96 6.92 -27.98 0.06
CA LEU A 96 5.50 -28.26 0.38
C LEU A 96 5.37 -29.46 1.33
N GLN A 97 6.13 -30.53 1.11
CA GLN A 97 6.13 -31.67 2.00
C GLN A 97 6.59 -31.32 3.43
N ARG A 98 7.63 -30.47 3.58
CA ARG A 98 8.06 -29.95 4.88
C ARG A 98 6.98 -29.11 5.56
N ALA A 99 6.16 -28.41 4.78
CA ALA A 99 4.99 -27.68 5.28
C ALA A 99 3.78 -28.58 5.60
N GLY A 100 3.88 -29.90 5.37
CA GLY A 100 2.76 -30.84 5.53
C GLY A 100 1.71 -30.71 4.44
N LEU A 101 2.08 -30.16 3.27
CA LEU A 101 1.22 -29.91 2.13
C LEU A 101 1.59 -30.81 0.96
N VAL A 102 0.61 -31.06 0.10
CA VAL A 102 0.79 -31.86 -1.11
C VAL A 102 0.75 -30.94 -2.32
N ALA A 103 1.68 -31.13 -3.25
CA ALA A 103 1.66 -30.46 -4.54
C ALA A 103 0.51 -31.01 -5.39
N TYR A 104 -0.22 -30.13 -6.07
CA TYR A 104 -1.26 -30.53 -7.02
C TYR A 104 -0.82 -30.14 -8.43
N ASP A 105 -0.95 -31.07 -9.36
CA ASP A 105 -0.94 -30.71 -10.77
C ASP A 105 -2.31 -30.12 -11.14
N MET A 106 -2.29 -28.95 -11.75
CA MET A 106 -3.48 -28.11 -11.95
C MET A 106 -3.48 -27.50 -13.34
N THR A 107 -4.60 -27.70 -14.04
CA THR A 107 -4.86 -27.18 -15.38
C THR A 107 -5.35 -25.72 -15.37
N GLU A 108 -6.13 -25.32 -14.38
CA GLU A 108 -6.63 -23.95 -14.21
C GLU A 108 -6.04 -23.32 -12.93
N ARG A 109 -5.39 -22.16 -13.09
CA ARG A 109 -4.73 -21.44 -11.99
C ARG A 109 -5.31 -20.03 -11.90
N PRO A 110 -6.34 -19.79 -11.06
CA PRO A 110 -6.90 -18.46 -10.92
C PRO A 110 -5.86 -17.51 -10.28
N PRO A 111 -5.93 -16.19 -10.58
CA PRO A 111 -5.06 -15.21 -9.94
C PRO A 111 -5.14 -15.30 -8.41
N HIS A 112 -3.99 -15.24 -7.74
CA HIS A 112 -3.93 -15.42 -6.29
C HIS A 112 -4.73 -14.36 -5.53
N GLY A 113 -4.89 -13.14 -6.06
CA GLY A 113 -5.75 -12.10 -5.47
C GLY A 113 -7.21 -12.53 -5.29
N ARG A 114 -7.75 -13.39 -6.19
CA ARG A 114 -9.10 -13.96 -6.03
C ARG A 114 -9.15 -14.96 -4.87
N ILE A 115 -8.11 -15.78 -4.72
CA ILE A 115 -7.96 -16.71 -3.60
C ILE A 115 -7.80 -15.93 -2.29
N SER A 116 -6.95 -14.88 -2.26
CA SER A 116 -6.85 -13.96 -1.12
C SER A 116 -8.21 -13.40 -0.73
N GLY A 117 -8.99 -12.90 -1.69
CA GLY A 117 -10.33 -12.37 -1.43
C GLY A 117 -11.29 -13.40 -0.81
N LYS A 118 -11.22 -14.67 -1.20
CA LYS A 118 -11.98 -15.76 -0.56
C LYS A 118 -11.46 -16.03 0.86
N SER A 119 -10.18 -16.38 0.97
CA SER A 119 -9.59 -16.89 2.20
C SER A 119 -9.53 -15.83 3.30
N VAL A 120 -9.20 -14.58 2.96
CA VAL A 120 -9.19 -13.46 3.92
C VAL A 120 -10.60 -13.24 4.45
N ARG A 121 -11.63 -13.15 3.59
CA ARG A 121 -13.03 -13.01 4.04
C ARG A 121 -13.40 -14.12 5.04
N ASP A 122 -13.12 -15.37 4.68
CA ASP A 122 -13.53 -16.53 5.46
C ASP A 122 -12.80 -16.59 6.82
N ILE A 123 -11.49 -16.30 6.85
CA ILE A 123 -10.68 -16.24 8.08
C ILE A 123 -11.12 -15.07 8.96
N LEU A 124 -11.35 -13.88 8.40
CA LEU A 124 -11.78 -12.71 9.16
C LEU A 124 -13.14 -12.96 9.85
N CYS A 125 -14.07 -13.62 9.16
CA CYS A 125 -15.37 -13.98 9.74
C CYS A 125 -15.22 -15.06 10.82
N ARG A 126 -14.52 -16.16 10.51
CA ARG A 126 -14.49 -17.36 11.34
C ARG A 126 -13.60 -17.21 12.57
N ASP A 127 -12.40 -16.65 12.38
CA ASP A 127 -11.34 -16.70 13.39
C ASP A 127 -11.15 -15.34 14.08
N TRP A 128 -11.54 -14.25 13.43
CA TRP A 128 -11.35 -12.88 13.95
C TRP A 128 -12.65 -12.18 14.35
N GLY A 129 -13.81 -12.78 14.09
CA GLY A 129 -15.10 -12.25 14.53
C GLY A 129 -15.51 -10.95 13.85
N PHE A 130 -15.05 -10.71 12.62
CA PHE A 130 -15.56 -9.61 11.80
C PHE A 130 -17.02 -9.91 11.42
N ASP A 131 -17.84 -8.87 11.33
CA ASP A 131 -19.11 -9.01 10.64
C ASP A 131 -18.86 -9.28 9.14
N ARG A 132 -19.84 -9.90 8.50
CA ARG A 132 -19.69 -10.38 7.13
C ARG A 132 -19.48 -9.23 6.13
N GLU A 133 -20.10 -8.08 6.35
CA GLU A 133 -20.01 -6.95 5.42
C GLU A 133 -18.61 -6.33 5.46
N THR A 134 -18.11 -6.04 6.67
CA THR A 134 -16.74 -5.55 6.86
C THR A 134 -15.71 -6.53 6.33
N ALA A 135 -15.86 -7.83 6.61
CA ALA A 135 -14.93 -8.85 6.11
C ALA A 135 -14.91 -8.92 4.58
N ILE A 136 -16.07 -8.79 3.91
CA ILE A 136 -16.13 -8.77 2.44
C ILE A 136 -15.40 -7.54 1.89
N THR A 137 -15.66 -6.36 2.46
CA THR A 137 -15.07 -5.11 1.96
C THR A 137 -13.56 -5.07 2.18
N VAL A 138 -13.08 -5.49 3.35
CA VAL A 138 -11.64 -5.61 3.66
C VAL A 138 -10.98 -6.64 2.74
N ALA A 139 -11.59 -7.82 2.58
CA ALA A 139 -11.03 -8.86 1.72
C ALA A 139 -11.00 -8.44 0.24
N ALA A 140 -11.98 -7.66 -0.22
CA ALA A 140 -11.95 -7.07 -1.56
C ALA A 140 -10.81 -6.06 -1.71
N ALA A 141 -10.62 -5.17 -0.73
CA ALA A 141 -9.53 -4.20 -0.74
C ALA A 141 -8.15 -4.86 -0.80
N VAL A 142 -7.95 -5.85 0.05
CA VAL A 142 -6.69 -6.60 0.19
C VAL A 142 -6.47 -7.54 -1.01
N GLY A 143 -7.50 -8.21 -1.51
CA GLY A 143 -7.42 -9.10 -2.69
C GLY A 143 -7.35 -8.36 -4.03
N GLY A 144 -7.75 -7.08 -4.07
CA GLY A 144 -7.76 -6.24 -5.25
C GLY A 144 -6.45 -5.50 -5.55
N HIS A 145 -5.36 -5.81 -4.83
CA HIS A 145 -4.08 -5.08 -4.92
C HIS A 145 -3.40 -5.13 -6.30
N HIS A 146 -3.84 -6.02 -7.21
CA HIS A 146 -3.41 -6.03 -8.63
C HIS A 146 -4.24 -5.12 -9.55
N GLY A 147 -5.05 -4.22 -8.99
CA GLY A 147 -5.80 -3.20 -9.73
C GLY A 147 -7.24 -3.58 -10.10
N LEU A 148 -7.71 -4.78 -9.75
CA LEU A 148 -9.09 -5.23 -9.95
C LEU A 148 -9.63 -5.88 -8.68
N PHE A 149 -10.73 -5.33 -8.14
CA PHE A 149 -11.44 -5.94 -7.03
C PHE A 149 -12.10 -7.25 -7.47
N PRO A 150 -11.83 -8.40 -6.80
CA PRO A 150 -12.50 -9.65 -7.12
C PRO A 150 -14.02 -9.52 -6.97
N SER A 151 -14.77 -9.83 -8.02
CA SER A 151 -16.23 -9.87 -7.94
C SER A 151 -16.70 -11.03 -7.07
N ALA A 152 -17.91 -10.91 -6.50
CA ALA A 152 -18.49 -11.97 -5.69
C ALA A 152 -18.64 -13.31 -6.46
N SER A 153 -18.86 -13.26 -7.78
CA SER A 153 -18.92 -14.45 -8.64
C SER A 153 -17.55 -15.11 -8.82
N GLU A 154 -16.50 -14.32 -9.04
CA GLU A 154 -15.12 -14.85 -9.18
C GLU A 154 -14.62 -15.45 -7.88
N VAL A 155 -14.97 -14.87 -6.73
CA VAL A 155 -14.64 -15.45 -5.42
C VAL A 155 -15.41 -16.76 -5.18
N LYS A 156 -16.67 -16.84 -5.61
CA LYS A 156 -17.50 -18.05 -5.50
C LYS A 156 -17.04 -19.19 -6.42
N SER A 157 -16.40 -18.89 -7.55
CA SER A 157 -15.90 -19.92 -8.46
C SER A 157 -14.62 -20.61 -7.96
N ILE A 158 -13.97 -20.09 -6.91
CA ILE A 158 -12.81 -20.71 -6.29
C ILE A 158 -13.23 -21.98 -5.52
N SER A 159 -13.04 -23.14 -6.15
CA SER A 159 -13.17 -24.47 -5.55
C SER A 159 -11.96 -24.90 -4.70
N GLU A 160 -12.12 -26.00 -3.97
CA GLU A 160 -11.04 -26.65 -3.19
C GLU A 160 -9.87 -27.12 -4.04
N LEU A 161 -10.07 -27.35 -5.34
CA LEU A 161 -8.95 -27.66 -6.24
C LEU A 161 -8.00 -26.48 -6.35
N HIS A 162 -8.53 -25.25 -6.39
CA HIS A 162 -7.73 -24.04 -6.56
C HIS A 162 -7.03 -23.61 -5.27
N ASP A 163 -7.74 -23.64 -4.15
CA ASP A 163 -7.23 -23.15 -2.87
C ASP A 163 -6.68 -24.27 -1.97
N GLY A 164 -6.83 -25.54 -2.35
CA GLY A 164 -6.31 -26.70 -1.62
C GLY A 164 -7.15 -27.16 -0.42
N GLY A 165 -8.28 -26.51 -0.13
CA GLY A 165 -9.21 -26.95 0.91
C GLY A 165 -8.65 -26.91 2.34
N PRO A 166 -9.12 -27.79 3.26
CA PRO A 166 -8.89 -27.66 4.69
C PRO A 166 -7.43 -27.67 5.17
N SER A 167 -6.54 -28.44 4.51
CA SER A 167 -5.11 -28.46 4.87
C SER A 167 -4.44 -27.12 4.58
N TRP A 168 -4.79 -26.50 3.45
CA TRP A 168 -4.30 -25.18 3.08
C TRP A 168 -5.02 -24.06 3.84
N ASP A 169 -6.28 -24.24 4.23
CA ASP A 169 -6.96 -23.30 5.14
C ASP A 169 -6.28 -23.25 6.51
N THR A 170 -5.79 -24.39 7.00
CA THR A 170 -5.05 -24.47 8.27
C THR A 170 -3.77 -23.65 8.20
N ILE A 171 -2.98 -23.77 7.12
CA ILE A 171 -1.74 -22.99 6.99
C ILE A 171 -2.04 -21.51 6.75
N ARG A 172 -3.08 -21.16 5.97
CA ARG A 172 -3.50 -19.76 5.79
C ARG A 172 -3.93 -19.12 7.11
N GLY A 173 -4.69 -19.83 7.95
CA GLY A 173 -5.04 -19.37 9.29
C GLY A 173 -3.80 -19.15 10.17
N ALA A 174 -2.85 -20.09 10.14
CA ALA A 174 -1.59 -19.97 10.87
C ALA A 174 -0.74 -18.78 10.40
N ILE A 175 -0.66 -18.54 9.09
CA ILE A 175 0.03 -17.38 8.51
C ILE A 175 -0.64 -16.08 8.97
N THR A 176 -1.98 -15.98 8.88
CA THR A 176 -2.71 -14.78 9.33
C THR A 176 -2.46 -14.48 10.81
N GLN A 177 -2.44 -15.52 11.66
CA GLN A 177 -2.13 -15.38 13.09
C GLN A 177 -0.66 -15.01 13.34
N ALA A 178 0.27 -15.57 12.57
CA ALA A 178 1.69 -15.21 12.65
C ALA A 178 1.90 -13.74 12.30
N MET A 179 1.27 -13.25 11.22
CA MET A 179 1.33 -11.83 10.85
C MET A 179 0.71 -10.93 11.92
N ALA A 180 -0.42 -11.33 12.51
CA ALA A 180 -1.00 -10.56 13.60
C ALA A 180 -0.06 -10.49 14.82
N THR A 181 0.64 -11.58 15.13
CA THR A 181 1.63 -11.62 16.21
C THR A 181 2.81 -10.69 15.91
N VAL A 182 3.33 -10.72 14.68
CA VAL A 182 4.45 -9.87 14.23
C VAL A 182 4.10 -8.37 14.30
N PHE A 183 2.84 -8.01 13.99
CA PHE A 183 2.39 -6.61 14.02
C PHE A 183 1.68 -6.21 15.33
N GLY A 184 1.62 -7.09 16.33
CA GLY A 184 1.01 -6.82 17.63
C GLY A 184 -0.50 -6.59 17.59
N VAL A 185 -1.21 -7.24 16.67
CA VAL A 185 -2.66 -7.10 16.47
C VAL A 185 -3.43 -8.15 17.26
N SER A 186 -4.44 -7.70 18.00
CA SER A 186 -5.43 -8.55 18.68
C SER A 186 -6.79 -8.51 17.98
N ALA A 187 -7.59 -9.56 18.12
CA ALA A 187 -8.94 -9.63 17.55
C ALA A 187 -9.94 -8.65 18.21
N ASP A 188 -9.62 -8.14 19.41
CA ASP A 188 -10.43 -7.15 20.11
C ASP A 188 -10.29 -5.75 19.49
N GLU A 189 -9.18 -5.49 18.79
CA GLU A 189 -8.87 -4.20 18.15
C GLU A 189 -9.19 -4.18 16.65
N LYS A 190 -9.85 -5.23 16.16
CA LYS A 190 -10.21 -5.35 14.74
C LYS A 190 -11.03 -4.14 14.24
N PRO A 191 -10.94 -3.81 12.94
CA PRO A 191 -11.88 -2.94 12.28
C PRO A 191 -13.33 -3.35 12.54
N THR A 192 -14.16 -2.39 12.93
CA THR A 192 -15.60 -2.60 13.19
C THR A 192 -16.46 -2.26 11.98
N GLN A 193 -15.88 -1.60 10.98
CA GLN A 193 -16.51 -1.22 9.73
C GLN A 193 -15.44 -1.05 8.65
N CYS A 194 -15.85 -1.00 7.38
CA CYS A 194 -15.00 -0.60 6.27
C CYS A 194 -15.90 -0.06 5.17
N ASP A 195 -15.95 1.26 5.01
CA ASP A 195 -16.69 1.87 3.90
C ASP A 195 -15.94 1.74 2.57
N SER A 196 -16.66 1.90 1.45
CA SER A 196 -16.08 1.75 0.11
C SER A 196 -14.93 2.73 -0.17
N THR A 197 -14.98 3.94 0.38
CA THR A 197 -13.92 4.94 0.21
C THR A 197 -12.64 4.47 0.86
N THR A 198 -12.75 3.97 2.08
CA THR A 198 -11.67 3.40 2.89
C THR A 198 -11.11 2.15 2.23
N ALA A 199 -11.98 1.30 1.68
CA ALA A 199 -11.57 0.12 0.93
C ALA A 199 -10.70 0.48 -0.28
N VAL A 200 -11.07 1.51 -1.03
CA VAL A 200 -10.30 1.98 -2.21
C VAL A 200 -8.95 2.57 -1.78
N ILE A 201 -8.92 3.40 -0.74
CA ILE A 201 -7.67 3.98 -0.21
C ILE A 201 -6.76 2.86 0.31
N LEU A 202 -7.32 1.90 1.06
CA LEU A 202 -6.59 0.75 1.57
C LEU A 202 -6.02 -0.10 0.44
N ALA A 203 -6.82 -0.41 -0.59
CA ALA A 203 -6.35 -1.17 -1.75
C ALA A 203 -5.18 -0.47 -2.46
N GLY A 204 -5.27 0.86 -2.65
CA GLY A 204 -4.17 1.65 -3.22
C GLY A 204 -2.92 1.66 -2.34
N LEU A 205 -3.09 1.80 -1.03
CA LEU A 205 -1.98 1.72 -0.07
C LEU A 205 -1.30 0.35 -0.10
N VAL A 206 -2.08 -0.74 -0.10
CA VAL A 206 -1.58 -2.12 -0.16
C VAL A 206 -0.85 -2.37 -1.47
N ALA A 207 -1.39 -1.92 -2.61
CA ALA A 207 -0.75 -2.06 -3.91
C ALA A 207 0.62 -1.35 -3.95
N VAL A 208 0.68 -0.09 -3.50
CA VAL A 208 1.93 0.66 -3.44
C VAL A 208 2.93 0.03 -2.47
N ALA A 209 2.45 -0.49 -1.33
CA ALA A 209 3.29 -1.20 -0.38
C ALA A 209 3.86 -2.50 -0.96
N ASP A 210 3.07 -3.26 -1.72
CA ASP A 210 3.52 -4.46 -2.44
C ASP A 210 4.56 -4.13 -3.52
N TRP A 211 4.39 -3.03 -4.28
CA TRP A 211 5.37 -2.61 -5.27
C TRP A 211 6.73 -2.28 -4.64
N ILE A 212 6.73 -1.56 -3.52
CA ILE A 212 7.96 -1.20 -2.79
C ILE A 212 8.57 -2.44 -2.12
N GLY A 213 7.76 -3.27 -1.44
CA GLY A 213 8.21 -4.51 -0.81
C GLY A 213 8.72 -5.55 -1.81
N SER A 214 8.29 -5.47 -3.07
CA SER A 214 8.77 -6.33 -4.16
C SER A 214 10.11 -5.89 -4.76
N ASN A 215 10.66 -4.73 -4.39
CA ASN A 215 11.91 -4.23 -4.95
C ASN A 215 13.11 -4.94 -4.30
N THR A 216 13.77 -5.82 -5.06
CA THR A 216 14.89 -6.65 -4.60
C THR A 216 16.17 -5.88 -4.29
N GLU A 217 16.29 -4.62 -4.70
CA GLU A 217 17.38 -3.74 -4.27
C GLU A 217 17.30 -3.43 -2.77
N PHE A 218 16.08 -3.27 -2.25
CA PHE A 218 15.82 -2.99 -0.85
C PHE A 218 15.49 -4.25 -0.06
N PHE A 219 14.67 -5.16 -0.61
CA PHE A 219 14.18 -6.38 0.03
C PHE A 219 14.73 -7.62 -0.67
N ARG A 220 15.93 -8.05 -0.23
CA ARG A 220 16.60 -9.24 -0.80
C ARG A 220 15.90 -10.53 -0.37
N TYR A 221 16.08 -11.58 -1.16
CA TYR A 221 15.56 -12.91 -0.84
C TYR A 221 16.15 -13.44 0.46
N ALA A 222 15.29 -13.88 1.38
CA ALA A 222 15.70 -14.30 2.72
C ALA A 222 16.33 -15.70 2.71
N VAL A 223 16.01 -16.54 1.72
CA VAL A 223 16.56 -17.89 1.58
C VAL A 223 17.42 -17.95 0.32
N ALA A 224 18.70 -18.27 0.49
CA ALA A 224 19.64 -18.44 -0.60
C ALA A 224 19.59 -19.84 -1.24
N HIS A 225 19.16 -20.86 -0.48
CA HIS A 225 19.21 -22.26 -0.90
C HIS A 225 17.94 -23.04 -0.50
N ALA A 226 17.09 -23.35 -1.48
CA ALA A 226 15.81 -24.03 -1.27
C ALA A 226 15.91 -25.50 -0.82
N ASP A 227 17.05 -26.17 -1.04
CA ASP A 227 17.27 -27.53 -0.54
C ASP A 227 17.49 -27.58 0.98
N ARG A 228 17.97 -26.46 1.56
CA ARG A 228 18.29 -26.29 2.98
C ARG A 228 17.83 -24.91 3.46
N PRO A 229 16.52 -24.66 3.52
CA PRO A 229 16.02 -23.38 4.02
C PRO A 229 16.42 -23.21 5.49
N GLU A 230 17.11 -22.12 5.80
CA GLU A 230 17.44 -21.74 7.17
C GLU A 230 16.23 -21.03 7.79
N PRO A 231 15.86 -21.36 9.05
CA PRO A 231 14.76 -20.71 9.72
C PRO A 231 15.07 -19.24 9.97
N VAL A 232 14.11 -18.39 9.64
CA VAL A 232 14.11 -16.95 9.88
C VAL A 232 13.26 -16.65 11.12
N ASP A 233 13.84 -15.98 12.12
CA ASP A 233 13.05 -15.42 13.22
C ASP A 233 12.22 -14.24 12.68
N LEU A 234 10.90 -14.37 12.71
CA LEU A 234 9.99 -13.39 12.10
C LEU A 234 10.03 -12.03 12.79
N ALA A 235 10.28 -11.98 14.11
CA ALA A 235 10.37 -10.72 14.85
C ALA A 235 11.68 -9.98 14.50
N VAL A 236 12.80 -10.71 14.47
CA VAL A 236 14.08 -10.15 14.03
C VAL A 236 14.02 -9.70 12.57
N TYR A 237 13.38 -10.49 11.72
CA TYR A 237 13.19 -10.14 10.31
C TYR A 237 12.34 -8.89 10.14
N ARG A 238 11.23 -8.75 10.87
CA ARG A 238 10.39 -7.55 10.87
C ARG A 238 11.18 -6.29 11.20
N ASP A 239 12.05 -6.33 12.20
CA ASP A 239 12.88 -5.18 12.54
C ASP A 239 13.90 -4.82 11.45
N HIS A 240 14.43 -5.83 10.76
CA HIS A 240 15.28 -5.63 9.60
C HIS A 240 14.51 -5.00 8.44
N ALA A 241 13.37 -5.58 8.07
CA ALA A 241 12.49 -5.11 7.00
C ALA A 241 12.00 -3.68 7.26
N ALA A 242 11.68 -3.32 8.50
CA ALA A 242 11.27 -1.96 8.86
C ALA A 242 12.36 -0.91 8.55
N ARG A 243 13.65 -1.25 8.76
CA ARG A 243 14.78 -0.38 8.38
C ARG A 243 14.93 -0.29 6.86
N GLN A 244 14.71 -1.39 6.15
CA GLN A 244 14.72 -1.41 4.68
C GLN A 244 13.58 -0.54 4.11
N ALA A 245 12.37 -0.61 4.67
CA ALA A 245 11.24 0.23 4.27
C ALA A 245 11.57 1.72 4.39
N VAL A 246 12.16 2.16 5.51
CA VAL A 246 12.59 3.56 5.67
C VAL A 246 13.67 3.94 4.64
N THR A 247 14.60 3.03 4.35
CA THR A 247 15.64 3.24 3.34
C THR A 247 15.04 3.36 1.94
N ALA A 248 14.08 2.49 1.60
CA ALA A 248 13.36 2.51 0.33
C ALA A 248 12.60 3.82 0.14
N LEU A 249 11.82 4.26 1.15
CA LEU A 249 11.13 5.54 1.10
C LEU A 249 12.08 6.73 0.99
N SER A 250 13.28 6.65 1.59
CA SER A 250 14.32 7.67 1.44
C SER A 250 14.90 7.70 0.03
N GLY A 251 15.22 6.53 -0.54
CA GLY A 251 15.71 6.40 -1.90
C GLY A 251 14.68 6.86 -2.95
N LEU A 252 13.39 6.67 -2.66
CA LEU A 252 12.29 7.21 -3.46
C LEU A 252 12.04 8.70 -3.23
N GLY A 253 12.62 9.34 -2.19
CA GLY A 253 12.34 10.74 -1.84
C GLY A 253 10.99 10.99 -1.18
N TRP A 254 10.27 9.95 -0.77
CA TRP A 254 8.88 10.04 -0.28
C TRP A 254 8.77 10.44 1.19
N ASN A 255 9.86 10.32 1.95
CA ASN A 255 9.91 10.70 3.36
C ASN A 255 10.58 12.06 3.61
N GLN A 256 10.89 12.80 2.55
CA GLN A 256 11.44 14.16 2.60
C GLN A 256 10.27 15.14 2.64
N LEU A 257 9.76 15.39 3.85
CA LEU A 257 8.74 16.40 4.04
C LEU A 257 9.43 17.78 4.05
N PRO A 258 9.00 18.73 3.21
CA PRO A 258 9.48 20.08 3.34
C PRO A 258 9.17 20.60 4.75
N HIS A 259 10.05 21.45 5.27
CA HIS A 259 9.82 22.08 6.56
C HIS A 259 8.52 22.88 6.51
N GLU A 260 7.78 22.89 7.62
CA GLU A 260 6.56 23.69 7.75
C GLU A 260 6.94 25.17 7.62
N ALA A 261 6.75 25.69 6.41
CA ALA A 261 7.18 27.03 6.07
C ALA A 261 6.03 28.00 6.31
N LEU A 262 6.34 29.13 6.96
CA LEU A 262 5.40 30.23 7.16
C LEU A 262 4.68 30.58 5.85
N PRO A 263 3.41 31.05 5.91
CA PRO A 263 2.73 31.55 4.73
C PRO A 263 3.63 32.54 3.99
N LEU A 264 3.94 32.25 2.72
CA LEU A 264 4.75 33.13 1.89
C LEU A 264 3.83 34.04 1.09
N ASP A 265 4.23 35.31 1.00
CA ASP A 265 3.56 36.30 0.14
C ASP A 265 3.65 35.89 -1.34
N PHE A 266 2.56 36.09 -2.08
CA PHE A 266 2.48 35.78 -3.50
C PHE A 266 3.64 36.41 -4.27
N GLN A 267 3.92 37.69 -4.01
CA GLN A 267 4.99 38.41 -4.70
C GLN A 267 6.37 37.83 -4.40
N HIS A 268 6.58 37.25 -3.21
CA HIS A 268 7.83 36.59 -2.88
C HIS A 268 8.03 35.29 -3.70
N VAL A 269 6.97 34.50 -3.84
CA VAL A 269 7.02 33.23 -4.58
C VAL A 269 7.11 33.47 -6.09
N PHE A 270 6.29 34.36 -6.63
CA PHE A 270 6.18 34.53 -8.09
C PHE A 270 7.07 35.65 -8.64
N GLY A 271 7.51 36.60 -7.81
CA GLY A 271 8.39 37.72 -8.21
C GLY A 271 7.64 38.91 -8.83
N PHE A 272 6.31 38.93 -8.78
CA PHE A 272 5.46 40.01 -9.27
C PHE A 272 4.20 40.14 -8.40
N ALA A 273 3.56 41.32 -8.41
CA ALA A 273 2.33 41.56 -7.66
C ALA A 273 1.14 40.79 -8.28
N PRO A 274 0.24 40.21 -7.45
CA PRO A 274 -0.90 39.46 -7.97
C PRO A 274 -1.83 40.36 -8.79
N ASN A 275 -2.44 39.79 -9.83
CA ASN A 275 -3.54 40.44 -10.56
C ASN A 275 -4.90 40.16 -9.88
N ALA A 276 -5.97 40.79 -10.37
CA ALA A 276 -7.31 40.64 -9.78
C ALA A 276 -7.80 39.18 -9.68
N LEU A 277 -7.43 38.33 -10.65
CA LEU A 277 -7.76 36.89 -10.62
C LEU A 277 -7.03 36.16 -9.49
N GLN A 278 -5.74 36.45 -9.32
CA GLN A 278 -4.88 35.83 -8.31
C GLN A 278 -5.25 36.31 -6.90
N GLU A 279 -5.58 37.60 -6.74
CA GLU A 279 -6.12 38.15 -5.49
C GLU A 279 -7.45 37.48 -5.11
N ALA A 280 -8.35 37.30 -6.07
CA ALA A 280 -9.61 36.59 -5.83
C ALA A 280 -9.36 35.12 -5.43
N ALA A 281 -8.41 34.43 -6.05
CA ALA A 281 -8.05 33.06 -5.69
C ALA A 281 -7.49 32.96 -4.25
N LEU A 282 -6.63 33.89 -3.86
CA LEU A 282 -6.11 33.97 -2.47
C LEU A 282 -7.23 34.23 -1.47
N HIS A 283 -8.15 35.16 -1.77
CA HIS A 283 -9.30 35.43 -0.92
C HIS A 283 -10.20 34.19 -0.75
N VAL A 284 -10.42 33.42 -1.83
CA VAL A 284 -11.15 32.15 -1.76
C VAL A 284 -10.44 31.16 -0.83
N ALA A 285 -9.12 31.05 -0.91
CA ALA A 285 -8.34 30.18 -0.01
C ALA A 285 -8.53 30.55 1.47
N ASP A 286 -8.64 31.85 1.78
CA ASP A 286 -8.82 32.37 3.14
C ASP A 286 -10.19 32.09 3.75
N VAL A 287 -11.22 31.94 2.91
CA VAL A 287 -12.59 31.71 3.38
C VAL A 287 -13.05 30.27 3.20
N LEU A 288 -12.25 29.41 2.54
CA LEU A 288 -12.62 28.02 2.29
C LEU A 288 -12.61 27.22 3.61
N PRO A 289 -13.76 26.69 4.07
CA PRO A 289 -13.88 26.10 5.41
C PRO A 289 -13.35 24.66 5.49
N GLY A 290 -13.06 24.00 4.37
CA GLY A 290 -12.65 22.59 4.32
C GLY A 290 -12.53 22.08 2.89
N PRO A 291 -12.72 20.77 2.63
CA PRO A 291 -12.72 20.20 1.28
C PRO A 291 -13.70 20.95 0.36
N GLY A 292 -13.24 21.36 -0.82
CA GLY A 292 -14.04 22.14 -1.75
C GLY A 292 -13.54 22.09 -3.19
N LEU A 293 -14.44 22.43 -4.12
CA LEU A 293 -14.15 22.58 -5.54
C LEU A 293 -14.14 24.07 -5.89
N VAL A 294 -13.02 24.56 -6.41
CA VAL A 294 -12.88 25.93 -6.90
C VAL A 294 -12.79 25.91 -8.42
N ILE A 295 -13.70 26.62 -9.09
CA ILE A 295 -13.71 26.75 -10.55
C ILE A 295 -13.23 28.15 -10.90
N VAL A 296 -12.17 28.23 -11.71
CA VAL A 296 -11.53 29.49 -12.12
C VAL A 296 -11.79 29.73 -13.61
N GLU A 297 -12.64 30.70 -13.92
CA GLU A 297 -12.97 31.09 -15.29
C GLU A 297 -12.30 32.43 -15.63
N ALA A 298 -11.34 32.40 -16.56
CA ALA A 298 -10.65 33.59 -17.04
C ALA A 298 -10.11 33.38 -18.46
N PRO A 299 -9.93 34.44 -19.27
CA PRO A 299 -9.27 34.38 -20.57
C PRO A 299 -7.87 33.71 -20.54
N MET A 300 -7.39 33.25 -21.69
CA MET A 300 -6.02 32.75 -21.83
C MET A 300 -5.02 33.87 -21.56
N GLY A 301 -3.93 33.57 -20.84
CA GLY A 301 -2.90 34.56 -20.50
C GLY A 301 -3.08 35.26 -19.14
N GLU A 302 -4.23 35.16 -18.49
CA GLU A 302 -4.54 35.85 -17.22
C GLU A 302 -3.87 35.26 -15.96
N GLY A 303 -2.89 34.37 -16.10
CA GLY A 303 -2.17 33.80 -14.94
C GLY A 303 -2.98 32.78 -14.11
N LYS A 304 -3.89 32.03 -14.74
CA LYS A 304 -4.67 30.95 -14.09
C LYS A 304 -3.81 29.91 -13.38
N THR A 305 -2.63 29.61 -13.91
CA THR A 305 -1.72 28.62 -13.32
C THR A 305 -1.18 29.10 -11.98
N GLU A 306 -0.70 30.35 -11.91
CA GLU A 306 -0.22 30.95 -10.67
C GLU A 306 -1.34 31.12 -9.65
N ALA A 307 -2.55 31.49 -10.10
CA ALA A 307 -3.73 31.53 -9.24
C ALA A 307 -4.02 30.15 -8.62
N ALA A 308 -3.97 29.08 -9.42
CA ALA A 308 -4.16 27.71 -8.93
C ALA A 308 -3.05 27.25 -7.99
N GLN A 309 -1.78 27.57 -8.28
CA GLN A 309 -0.64 27.26 -7.42
C GLN A 309 -0.73 27.97 -6.07
N ALA A 310 -1.05 29.28 -6.08
CA ALA A 310 -1.21 30.06 -4.86
C ALA A 310 -2.40 29.59 -4.01
N LEU A 311 -3.54 29.32 -4.65
CA LEU A 311 -4.71 28.74 -4.01
C LEU A 311 -4.38 27.39 -3.36
N ALA A 312 -3.74 26.48 -4.10
CA ALA A 312 -3.36 25.17 -3.60
C ALA A 312 -2.39 25.29 -2.42
N ASP A 313 -1.36 26.14 -2.51
CA ASP A 313 -0.42 26.37 -1.42
C ASP A 313 -1.12 26.85 -0.13
N ALA A 314 -1.98 27.87 -0.25
CA ALA A 314 -2.70 28.42 0.88
C ALA A 314 -3.64 27.38 1.52
N VAL A 315 -4.35 26.60 0.71
CA VAL A 315 -5.22 25.50 1.18
C VAL A 315 -4.41 24.39 1.85
N LEU A 316 -3.27 23.99 1.28
CA LEU A 316 -2.40 22.97 1.86
C LEU A 316 -1.91 23.36 3.25
N HIS A 317 -1.45 24.61 3.41
CA HIS A 317 -0.97 25.12 4.69
C HIS A 317 -2.08 25.23 5.72
N ARG A 318 -3.21 25.84 5.33
CA ARG A 318 -4.34 26.09 6.26
C ARG A 318 -4.97 24.81 6.79
N HIS A 319 -5.09 23.79 5.93
CA HIS A 319 -5.76 22.53 6.28
C HIS A 319 -4.78 21.41 6.62
N HIS A 320 -3.49 21.71 6.78
CA HIS A 320 -2.41 20.75 7.03
C HIS A 320 -2.42 19.55 6.07
N LEU A 321 -2.77 19.82 4.82
CA LEU A 321 -2.79 18.84 3.73
C LEU A 321 -1.42 18.74 3.08
N ARG A 322 -1.22 17.71 2.25
CA ARG A 322 0.05 17.46 1.58
C ARG A 322 -0.14 16.99 0.14
N GLY A 323 0.77 17.42 -0.71
CA GLY A 323 0.84 17.02 -2.11
C GLY A 323 -0.04 17.85 -3.04
N MET A 324 0.36 17.93 -4.31
CA MET A 324 -0.44 18.52 -5.38
C MET A 324 -0.34 17.62 -6.60
N PHE A 325 -1.43 17.55 -7.38
CA PHE A 325 -1.45 16.87 -8.66
C PHE A 325 -1.87 17.85 -9.75
N PHE A 326 -0.97 18.12 -10.70
CA PHE A 326 -1.27 18.96 -11.86
C PHE A 326 -1.75 18.09 -13.02
N ALA A 327 -3.07 18.01 -13.20
CA ALA A 327 -3.69 17.33 -14.33
C ALA A 327 -3.59 18.18 -15.60
N MET A 328 -2.81 17.72 -16.58
CA MET A 328 -2.65 18.40 -17.87
C MET A 328 -3.62 17.84 -18.92
N PRO A 329 -4.11 18.67 -19.87
CA PRO A 329 -4.90 18.18 -20.98
C PRO A 329 -4.05 17.27 -21.88
N THR A 330 -4.69 16.27 -22.47
CA THR A 330 -4.04 15.18 -23.24
C THR A 330 -3.15 15.63 -24.40
N GLN A 331 -3.36 16.84 -24.91
CA GLN A 331 -2.61 17.41 -26.03
C GLN A 331 -1.50 18.40 -25.63
N ALA A 332 -1.39 18.74 -24.34
CA ALA A 332 -0.34 19.65 -23.87
C ALA A 332 0.87 18.87 -23.36
N THR A 333 2.07 19.30 -23.76
CA THR A 333 3.29 18.73 -23.20
C THR A 333 3.46 19.19 -21.74
N SER A 334 3.68 18.25 -20.83
CA SER A 334 3.83 18.54 -19.40
C SER A 334 5.14 19.26 -19.05
N ASN A 335 6.06 19.43 -20.01
CA ASN A 335 7.37 20.05 -19.79
C ASN A 335 7.28 21.50 -19.29
N GLN A 336 6.35 22.29 -19.83
CA GLN A 336 6.21 23.69 -19.45
C GLN A 336 5.62 23.84 -18.04
N ILE A 337 4.60 23.05 -17.70
CA ILE A 337 4.01 23.08 -16.35
C ILE A 337 4.99 22.52 -15.32
N PHE A 338 5.78 21.50 -15.69
CA PHE A 338 6.79 20.91 -14.82
C PHE A 338 7.84 21.95 -14.44
N SER A 339 8.38 22.68 -15.42
CA SER A 339 9.38 23.73 -15.18
C SER A 339 8.83 24.86 -14.29
N ARG A 340 7.59 25.29 -14.52
CA ARG A 340 6.92 26.31 -13.70
C ARG A 340 6.65 25.83 -12.28
N THR A 341 6.20 24.59 -12.13
CA THR A 341 5.92 23.98 -10.82
C THR A 341 7.22 23.75 -10.04
N SER A 342 8.28 23.31 -10.72
CA SER A 342 9.62 23.18 -10.12
C SER A 342 10.13 24.53 -9.59
N ALA A 343 10.01 25.60 -10.38
CA ALA A 343 10.41 26.94 -9.95
C ALA A 343 9.57 27.46 -8.76
N PHE A 344 8.26 27.20 -8.78
CA PHE A 344 7.35 27.49 -7.66
C PHE A 344 7.79 26.76 -6.38
N LEU A 345 7.97 25.43 -6.45
CA LEU A 345 8.34 24.60 -5.31
C LEU A 345 9.74 24.96 -4.76
N ALA A 346 10.71 25.24 -5.63
CA ALA A 346 12.06 25.62 -5.21
C ALA A 346 12.11 26.94 -4.43
N LYS A 347 11.23 27.89 -4.77
CA LYS A 347 11.09 29.15 -4.01
C LYS A 347 10.25 28.98 -2.75
N ARG A 348 9.21 28.12 -2.81
CA ARG A 348 8.32 27.85 -1.68
C ARG A 348 9.03 27.10 -0.56
N TYR A 349 9.92 26.17 -0.90
CA TYR A 349 10.63 25.29 0.02
C TYR A 349 12.14 25.36 -0.24
N PRO A 350 12.79 26.50 0.06
CA PRO A 350 14.20 26.69 -0.24
C PRO A 350 15.08 25.78 0.61
N GLY A 351 15.91 24.97 -0.06
CA GLY A 351 16.81 24.01 0.61
C GLY A 351 16.18 22.66 0.92
N ASP A 352 14.87 22.50 0.71
CA ASP A 352 14.18 21.23 0.84
C ASP A 352 14.22 20.46 -0.47
N ALA A 353 14.39 19.14 -0.36
CA ALA A 353 14.22 18.25 -1.49
C ALA A 353 12.71 18.05 -1.74
N VAL A 354 12.14 18.84 -2.64
CA VAL A 354 10.76 18.65 -3.08
C VAL A 354 10.75 17.74 -4.30
N GLN A 355 10.16 16.57 -4.14
CA GLN A 355 10.04 15.64 -5.25
C GLN A 355 8.92 16.05 -6.20
N LEU A 356 9.29 16.41 -7.43
CA LEU A 356 8.36 16.62 -8.52
C LEU A 356 8.49 15.45 -9.51
N LEU A 357 7.44 14.65 -9.61
CA LEU A 357 7.37 13.53 -10.54
C LEU A 357 6.59 13.92 -11.79
N LEU A 358 7.17 13.65 -12.95
CA LEU A 358 6.46 13.70 -14.21
C LEU A 358 5.97 12.29 -14.53
N GLN A 359 4.65 12.07 -14.44
CA GLN A 359 4.01 10.83 -14.88
C GLN A 359 3.28 11.11 -16.20
N HIS A 360 3.49 10.25 -17.20
CA HIS A 360 2.88 10.32 -18.53
C HIS A 360 1.75 9.32 -18.67
#